data_AF-A0A957JHQ8-F1
#
_entry.id   AF-A0A957JHQ8-F1
#
_cell.length_a   1.000
_cell.length_b   1.000
_cell.length_c   1.000
_cell.angle_alpha   90.00
_cell.angle_beta   90.00
_cell.angle_gamma   90.00
#
_symmetry.space_group_name_H-M   'P 1'
#
loop_
_entity.id
_entity.type
_entity.pdbx_description
1 polymer ?
#
loop_
_entity_poly.entity_id
_entity_poly.type
_entity_poly.pdbx_seq_one_letter_code
_entity_poly.pdbx_strand_id
1 'polypeptide(L)'
;MNDHPSPTNQPVGYIIGGGLKESFRVRLTVPADEVQEGGFVVCDSGRYRYYGLVTDLQLGATDPRFADEQTTRLQPAIGRLLQGKTLYTSLSMYPTLMLDRGPDDPSELLDWQERVENQQENPGPKPVKTVPAHHAPVRLADEGDVAEIFPGSFIIGHTIEQGHPVRLDLKRF
;
A
#
# COMPACT_ATOMS: atom_id res chain seq x y z
N MET A 1 29.50 4.63 5.99
CA MET A 1 28.82 5.20 4.82
C MET A 1 28.26 4.00 4.06
N ASN A 2 27.14 3.46 4.54
CA ASN A 2 26.52 2.27 3.98
C ASN A 2 25.28 2.74 3.23
N ASP A 3 25.47 2.95 1.94
CA ASP A 3 24.41 3.25 0.98
C ASP A 3 23.56 1.96 0.86
N HIS A 4 22.48 1.87 1.64
CA HIS A 4 21.46 0.86 1.39
C HIS A 4 20.75 1.30 0.12
N PRO A 5 20.69 0.48 -0.94
CA PRO A 5 19.87 0.82 -2.09
C PRO A 5 18.44 0.99 -1.58
N SER A 6 17.89 2.20 -1.73
CA SER A 6 16.47 2.44 -1.46
C SER A 6 15.68 1.36 -2.19
N PRO A 7 14.79 0.61 -1.52
CA PRO A 7 14.05 -0.45 -2.17
C PRO A 7 13.34 0.15 -3.38
N THR A 8 13.59 -0.42 -4.56
CA THR A 8 12.86 -0.07 -5.78
C THR A 8 11.39 -0.13 -5.43
N ASN A 9 10.68 0.99 -5.62
CA ASN A 9 9.31 1.21 -5.16
C ASN A 9 8.28 0.40 -5.98
N GLN A 10 8.51 -0.90 -6.09
CA GLN A 10 7.74 -1.83 -6.89
C GLN A 10 6.47 -2.22 -6.14
N PRO A 11 5.34 -2.35 -6.85
CA PRO A 11 4.12 -2.86 -6.25
C PRO A 11 4.34 -4.28 -5.71
N VAL A 12 3.91 -4.49 -4.46
CA VAL A 12 3.85 -5.81 -3.83
C VAL A 12 2.54 -6.54 -4.16
N GLY A 13 1.55 -5.81 -4.66
CA GLY A 13 0.26 -6.37 -5.04
C GLY A 13 -0.70 -5.33 -5.59
N TYR A 14 -1.98 -5.70 -5.65
CA TYR A 14 -3.05 -4.83 -6.13
C TYR A 14 -4.39 -5.11 -5.44
N ILE A 15 -5.27 -4.10 -5.39
CA ILE A 15 -6.58 -4.19 -4.73
C ILE A 15 -7.48 -5.20 -5.45
N ILE A 16 -8.06 -6.13 -4.70
CA ILE A 16 -9.05 -7.10 -5.20
C ILE A 16 -10.42 -6.98 -4.51
N GLY A 17 -10.54 -6.16 -3.47
CA GLY A 17 -11.81 -5.90 -2.80
C GLY A 17 -11.64 -5.32 -1.39
N GLY A 18 -12.66 -5.50 -0.56
CA GLY A 18 -12.71 -4.98 0.80
C GLY A 18 -13.49 -3.66 0.90
N GLY A 19 -13.33 -2.96 2.01
CA GLY A 19 -14.05 -1.72 2.28
C GLY A 19 -13.64 -1.06 3.59
N LEU A 20 -14.25 0.07 3.91
CA LEU A 20 -13.84 0.90 5.05
C LEU A 20 -14.00 0.22 6.42
N LYS A 21 -14.92 -0.74 6.54
CA LYS A 21 -15.15 -1.52 7.77
C LYS A 21 -14.40 -2.84 7.79
N GLU A 22 -13.93 -3.31 6.63
CA GLU A 22 -13.44 -4.68 6.42
C GLU A 22 -11.96 -4.71 5.98
N SER A 23 -11.28 -3.56 6.03
CA SER A 23 -9.96 -3.34 5.43
C SER A 23 -9.98 -3.50 3.90
N PHE A 24 -8.93 -3.07 3.22
CA PHE A 24 -8.74 -3.33 1.79
C PHE A 24 -8.02 -4.67 1.62
N ARG A 25 -8.51 -5.48 0.69
CA ARG A 25 -7.91 -6.77 0.36
C ARG A 25 -7.02 -6.61 -0.86
N VAL A 26 -5.75 -6.98 -0.70
CA VAL A 26 -4.70 -6.86 -1.70
C VAL A 26 -4.28 -8.26 -2.12
N ARG A 27 -4.21 -8.56 -3.41
CA ARG A 27 -3.57 -9.80 -3.89
C ARG A 27 -2.10 -9.53 -4.14
N LEU A 28 -1.23 -10.33 -3.53
CA LEU A 28 0.21 -10.18 -3.70
C LEU A 28 0.67 -10.65 -5.08
N THR A 29 1.63 -9.93 -5.63
CA THR A 29 2.38 -10.27 -6.85
C THR A 29 3.82 -10.68 -6.56
N VAL A 30 4.25 -10.49 -5.31
CA VAL A 30 5.54 -10.94 -4.76
C VAL A 30 5.34 -12.11 -3.80
N PRO A 31 6.40 -12.90 -3.52
CA PRO A 31 6.41 -13.86 -2.42
C PRO A 31 5.94 -13.26 -1.08
N ALA A 32 5.23 -14.07 -0.28
CA ALA A 32 4.63 -13.59 0.96
C ALA A 32 5.67 -13.20 2.03
N ASP A 33 6.89 -13.73 1.95
CA ASP A 33 8.01 -13.42 2.84
C ASP A 33 8.66 -12.06 2.57
N GLU A 34 8.34 -11.41 1.45
CA GLU A 34 8.73 -10.02 1.18
C GLU A 34 7.82 -8.99 1.88
N VAL A 35 6.72 -9.44 2.49
CA VAL A 35 5.75 -8.57 3.17
C VAL A 35 5.48 -9.06 4.59
N GLN A 36 5.39 -8.14 5.55
CA GLN A 36 5.23 -8.46 6.96
C GLN A 36 4.00 -7.77 7.55
N GLU A 37 3.33 -8.45 8.49
CA GLU A 37 2.30 -7.84 9.33
C GLU A 37 2.91 -6.66 10.11
N GLY A 38 2.14 -5.59 10.31
CA GLY A 38 2.64 -4.35 10.89
C GLY A 38 3.35 -3.43 9.89
N GLY A 39 3.66 -3.92 8.67
CA GLY A 39 4.22 -3.12 7.60
C GLY A 39 3.31 -1.95 7.21
N PHE A 40 3.90 -0.83 6.83
CA PHE A 40 3.20 0.33 6.32
C PHE A 40 3.14 0.25 4.79
N VAL A 41 1.93 0.36 4.23
CA VAL A 41 1.68 0.25 2.79
C VAL A 41 0.92 1.45 2.27
N VAL A 42 1.13 1.74 1.00
CA VAL A 42 0.40 2.79 0.28
C VAL A 42 -0.23 2.24 -0.98
N CYS A 43 -1.40 2.79 -1.31
CA CYS A 43 -2.17 2.45 -2.51
C CYS A 43 -2.48 3.74 -3.28
N ASP A 44 -2.04 3.81 -4.52
CA ASP A 44 -2.33 4.94 -5.42
C ASP A 44 -3.53 4.61 -6.30
N SER A 45 -4.56 5.45 -6.30
CA SER A 45 -5.79 5.23 -7.06
C SER A 45 -6.38 6.55 -7.54
N GLY A 46 -6.02 6.94 -8.77
CA GLY A 46 -6.32 8.25 -9.35
C GLY A 46 -5.76 9.37 -8.47
N ARG A 47 -6.57 10.41 -8.24
CA ARG A 47 -6.24 11.56 -7.38
C ARG A 47 -5.89 11.23 -5.92
N TYR A 48 -6.18 10.03 -5.42
CA TYR A 48 -5.98 9.72 -4.00
C TYR A 48 -4.88 8.68 -3.77
N ARG A 49 -4.03 8.98 -2.79
CA ARG A 49 -3.14 8.01 -2.14
C ARG A 49 -3.75 7.57 -0.82
N TYR A 50 -3.85 6.28 -0.59
CA TYR A 50 -4.32 5.68 0.65
C TYR A 50 -3.14 5.15 1.44
N TYR A 51 -3.17 5.32 2.75
CA TYR A 51 -2.16 4.86 3.69
C TYR A 51 -2.78 3.88 4.67
N GLY A 52 -2.08 2.79 4.94
CA GLY A 52 -2.59 1.75 5.82
C GLY A 52 -1.51 0.84 6.37
N LEU A 53 -1.93 0.04 7.34
CA LEU A 53 -1.11 -0.99 7.97
C LEU A 53 -1.50 -2.36 7.44
N VAL A 54 -0.51 -3.23 7.26
CA VAL A 54 -0.73 -4.65 7.06
C VAL A 54 -1.21 -5.25 8.38
N THR A 55 -2.42 -5.78 8.41
CA THR A 55 -2.98 -6.39 9.63
C THR A 55 -3.10 -7.89 9.56
N ASP A 56 -2.98 -8.48 8.36
CA ASP A 56 -3.12 -9.92 8.17
C ASP A 56 -2.57 -10.35 6.80
N LEU A 57 -2.06 -11.58 6.71
CA LEU A 57 -1.70 -12.27 5.47
C LEU A 57 -2.44 -13.61 5.40
N GLN A 58 -3.16 -13.82 4.30
CA GLN A 58 -4.03 -14.99 4.10
C GLN A 58 -3.64 -15.74 2.84
N LEU A 59 -3.62 -17.07 2.93
CA LEU A 59 -3.58 -17.95 1.76
C LEU A 59 -4.98 -18.04 1.16
N GLY A 60 -5.07 -17.82 -0.15
CA GLY A 60 -6.30 -17.87 -0.90
C GLY A 60 -6.22 -18.85 -2.06
N ALA A 61 -7.38 -19.37 -2.46
CA ALA A 61 -7.54 -20.16 -3.67
C ALA A 61 -8.71 -19.62 -4.51
N THR A 62 -8.60 -19.66 -5.83
CA THR A 62 -9.74 -19.32 -6.72
C THR A 62 -10.82 -20.40 -6.68
N ASP A 63 -10.44 -21.64 -6.40
CA ASP A 63 -11.32 -22.75 -6.06
C ASP A 63 -10.70 -23.51 -4.87
N PRO A 64 -11.41 -23.64 -3.73
CA PRO A 64 -10.90 -24.27 -2.52
C PRO A 64 -10.33 -25.68 -2.72
N ARG A 65 -10.82 -26.43 -3.71
CA ARG A 65 -10.35 -27.80 -3.98
C ARG A 65 -8.86 -27.85 -4.34
N PHE A 66 -8.33 -26.80 -4.94
CA PHE A 66 -6.90 -26.72 -5.27
C PHE A 66 -6.01 -26.44 -4.05
N ALA A 67 -6.58 -25.95 -2.94
CA ALA A 67 -5.82 -25.78 -1.71
C ALA A 67 -5.51 -27.14 -1.04
N ASP A 68 -6.44 -28.09 -1.15
CA ASP A 68 -6.30 -29.43 -0.56
C ASP A 68 -5.59 -30.42 -1.50
N GLU A 69 -5.76 -30.30 -2.82
CA GLU A 69 -5.16 -31.21 -3.79
C GLU A 69 -3.67 -30.91 -4.03
N GLN A 70 -2.79 -31.81 -3.55
CA GLN A 70 -1.38 -31.77 -3.94
C GLN A 70 -1.22 -32.18 -5.41
N THR A 71 -0.72 -31.26 -6.25
CA THR A 71 -0.52 -31.43 -7.70
C THR A 71 0.61 -32.41 -8.06
N THR A 72 1.06 -33.26 -7.14
CA THR A 72 2.12 -34.27 -7.31
C THR A 72 1.82 -35.28 -8.43
N ARG A 73 0.55 -35.40 -8.85
CA ARG A 73 0.11 -36.23 -9.97
C ARG A 73 0.22 -35.55 -11.34
N LEU A 74 0.47 -34.24 -11.40
CA LEU A 74 0.59 -33.47 -12.63
C LEU A 74 2.05 -33.35 -13.07
N GLN A 75 2.27 -33.21 -14.38
CA GLN A 75 3.60 -32.88 -14.89
C GLN A 75 4.08 -31.55 -14.26
N PRO A 76 5.36 -31.43 -13.85
CA PRO A 76 5.84 -30.28 -13.09
C PRO A 76 5.56 -28.91 -13.72
N ALA A 77 5.57 -28.81 -15.05
CA ALA A 77 5.26 -27.58 -15.76
C ALA A 77 3.78 -27.17 -15.63
N ILE A 78 2.86 -28.14 -15.71
CA ILE A 78 1.42 -27.92 -15.57
C ILE A 78 1.06 -27.64 -14.11
N GLY A 79 1.68 -28.37 -13.17
CA GLY A 79 1.52 -28.15 -11.73
C GLY A 79 1.89 -26.72 -11.32
N ARG A 80 3.03 -26.20 -11.79
CA ARG A 80 3.45 -24.81 -11.53
C ARG A 80 2.51 -23.78 -12.15
N LEU A 81 2.07 -23.99 -13.39
CA LEU A 81 1.18 -23.06 -14.09
C LEU A 81 -0.20 -22.98 -13.42
N LEU A 82 -0.72 -24.12 -12.95
CA LEU A 82 -2.00 -24.17 -12.22
C LEU A 82 -1.87 -23.55 -10.84
N GLN A 83 -0.81 -23.86 -10.09
CA GLN A 83 -0.54 -23.25 -8.77
C GLN A 83 -0.52 -21.71 -8.86
N GLY A 84 0.16 -21.13 -9.84
CA GLY A 84 0.21 -19.67 -10.01
C GLY A 84 -1.12 -19.01 -10.38
N LYS A 85 -2.10 -19.77 -10.92
CA LYS A 85 -3.43 -19.26 -11.27
C LYS A 85 -4.50 -19.54 -10.22
N THR A 86 -4.33 -20.60 -9.44
CA THR A 86 -5.34 -21.07 -8.48
C THR A 86 -5.01 -20.70 -7.05
N LEU A 87 -3.74 -20.67 -6.65
CA LEU A 87 -3.32 -20.30 -5.31
C LEU A 87 -2.73 -18.89 -5.33
N TYR A 88 -3.01 -18.12 -4.30
CA TYR A 88 -2.46 -16.77 -4.13
C TYR A 88 -2.35 -16.42 -2.66
N THR A 89 -1.52 -15.43 -2.35
CA THR A 89 -1.52 -14.80 -1.04
C THR A 89 -2.22 -13.46 -1.14
N SER A 90 -3.06 -13.16 -0.17
CA SER A 90 -3.67 -11.85 0.00
C SER A 90 -3.25 -11.21 1.30
N LEU A 91 -3.22 -9.89 1.29
CA LEU A 91 -2.90 -9.03 2.41
C LEU A 91 -4.12 -8.19 2.77
N SER A 92 -4.36 -8.02 4.07
CA SER A 92 -5.36 -7.08 4.58
C SER A 92 -4.66 -5.77 4.95
N MET A 93 -5.00 -4.71 4.22
CA MET A 93 -4.54 -3.35 4.49
C MET A 93 -5.62 -2.61 5.27
N TYR A 94 -5.36 -2.26 6.54
CA TYR A 94 -6.23 -1.40 7.32
C TYR A 94 -5.97 0.08 6.99
N PRO A 95 -6.86 0.76 6.24
CA PRO A 95 -6.61 2.12 5.77
C PRO A 95 -7.01 3.14 6.84
N THR A 96 -6.09 4.04 7.19
CA THR A 96 -6.33 5.08 8.20
C THR A 96 -6.43 6.46 7.58
N LEU A 97 -5.56 6.76 6.60
CA LEU A 97 -5.45 8.07 5.98
C LEU A 97 -5.57 7.98 4.46
N MET A 98 -6.08 9.05 3.87
CA MET A 98 -6.00 9.33 2.44
C MET A 98 -5.42 10.73 2.25
N LEU A 99 -4.62 10.88 1.20
CA LEU A 99 -4.03 12.14 0.77
C LEU A 99 -4.49 12.45 -0.64
N ASP A 100 -4.82 13.71 -0.86
CA ASP A 100 -5.21 14.22 -2.16
C ASP A 100 -3.94 14.62 -2.93
N ARG A 101 -3.67 13.96 -4.05
CA ARG A 101 -2.48 14.16 -4.90
C ARG A 101 -2.74 15.07 -6.09
N GLY A 102 -3.94 15.65 -6.17
CA GLY A 102 -4.37 16.43 -7.33
C GLY A 102 -4.83 15.56 -8.50
N PRO A 103 -5.35 16.20 -9.57
CA PRO A 103 -5.86 15.50 -10.75
C PRO A 103 -4.73 14.80 -11.53
N ASP A 104 -5.09 13.76 -12.28
CA ASP A 104 -4.13 13.00 -13.10
C ASP A 104 -3.73 13.76 -14.39
N ASP A 105 -4.55 14.71 -14.83
CA ASP A 105 -4.27 15.53 -16.01
C ASP A 105 -3.19 16.59 -15.71
N PRO A 106 -2.09 16.66 -16.49
CA PRO A 106 -1.01 17.60 -16.22
C PRO A 106 -1.40 19.08 -16.25
N SER A 107 -2.40 19.47 -17.05
CA SER A 107 -2.84 20.86 -17.13
C SER A 107 -3.65 21.26 -15.90
N GLU A 108 -4.58 20.41 -15.46
CA GLU A 108 -5.33 20.63 -14.23
C GLU A 108 -4.45 20.52 -12.98
N LEU A 109 -3.38 19.72 -13.03
CA LEU A 109 -2.45 19.53 -11.92
C LEU A 109 -1.71 20.83 -11.60
N LEU A 110 -1.32 21.61 -12.61
CA LEU A 110 -0.63 22.88 -12.41
C LEU A 110 -1.55 23.90 -11.68
N ASP A 111 -2.79 24.05 -12.18
CA ASP A 111 -3.79 24.92 -11.55
C ASP A 111 -4.13 24.46 -10.13
N TRP A 112 -4.13 23.15 -9.88
CA TRP A 112 -4.30 22.61 -8.53
C TRP A 112 -3.12 22.93 -7.62
N GLN A 113 -1.88 22.78 -8.10
CA GLN A 113 -0.67 23.10 -7.34
C GLN A 113 -0.62 24.59 -6.96
N GLU A 114 -0.99 25.49 -7.87
CA GLU A 114 -1.08 26.92 -7.58
C GLU A 114 -2.10 27.22 -6.47
N ARG A 115 -3.26 26.54 -6.47
CA ARG A 115 -4.27 26.70 -5.41
C ARG A 115 -3.81 26.16 -4.07
N VAL A 116 -3.02 25.08 -4.07
CA VAL A 116 -2.38 24.55 -2.85
C VAL A 116 -1.33 25.53 -2.32
N GLU A 117 -0.48 26.08 -3.18
CA GLU A 117 0.56 27.05 -2.79
C GLU A 117 -0.04 28.35 -2.25
N ASN A 118 -1.12 28.83 -2.88
CA ASN A 118 -1.88 29.99 -2.43
C ASN A 118 -2.79 29.72 -1.22
N GLN A 119 -2.68 28.55 -0.59
CA GLN A 119 -3.46 28.13 0.60
C GLN A 119 -4.98 28.12 0.38
N GLN A 120 -5.43 28.03 -0.87
CA GLN A 120 -6.84 27.94 -1.23
C GLN A 120 -7.35 26.49 -1.12
N GLU A 121 -6.45 25.50 -1.21
CA GLU A 121 -6.71 24.10 -0.90
C GLU A 121 -5.67 23.54 0.07
N ASN A 122 -6.11 22.69 1.01
CA ASN A 122 -5.23 21.95 1.90
C ASN A 122 -5.36 20.45 1.61
N PRO A 123 -4.42 19.85 0.87
CA PRO A 123 -4.49 18.45 0.47
C PRO A 123 -4.04 17.48 1.56
N GLY A 124 -3.67 17.97 2.75
CA GLY A 124 -3.04 17.21 3.81
C GLY A 124 -3.80 15.93 4.23
N PRO A 125 -3.13 15.03 4.96
CA PRO A 125 -3.67 13.72 5.31
C PRO A 125 -5.01 13.85 6.03
N LYS A 126 -6.03 13.13 5.53
CA LYS A 126 -7.38 13.11 6.09
C LYS A 126 -7.84 11.68 6.33
N PRO A 127 -8.75 11.43 7.29
CA PRO A 127 -9.30 10.09 7.50
C PRO A 127 -9.89 9.54 6.20
N VAL A 128 -9.75 8.23 5.98
CA VAL A 128 -10.28 7.60 4.78
C VAL A 128 -11.80 7.76 4.70
N LYS A 129 -12.32 8.15 3.53
CA LYS A 129 -13.77 8.36 3.28
C LYS A 129 -14.31 7.63 2.05
N THR A 130 -13.43 7.04 1.27
CA THR A 130 -13.77 6.34 0.03
C THR A 130 -12.85 5.13 -0.13
N VAL A 131 -13.09 4.32 -1.16
CA VAL A 131 -12.34 3.11 -1.47
C VAL A 131 -11.51 3.30 -2.74
N PRO A 132 -10.33 2.66 -2.86
CA PRO A 132 -9.57 2.65 -4.10
C PRO A 132 -10.29 1.85 -5.18
N ALA A 133 -9.90 2.09 -6.44
CA ALA A 133 -10.34 1.28 -7.56
C ALA A 133 -9.83 -0.17 -7.43
N HIS A 134 -10.55 -1.10 -8.06
CA HIS A 134 -10.02 -2.44 -8.26
C HIS A 134 -8.73 -2.39 -9.07
N HIS A 135 -7.81 -3.28 -8.76
CA HIS A 135 -6.48 -3.38 -9.35
C HIS A 135 -5.56 -2.17 -9.13
N ALA A 136 -5.95 -1.22 -8.27
CA ALA A 136 -5.04 -0.17 -7.84
C ALA A 136 -3.78 -0.79 -7.22
N PRO A 137 -2.57 -0.36 -7.62
CA PRO A 137 -1.33 -0.93 -7.13
C PRO A 137 -1.10 -0.60 -5.66
N VAL A 138 -0.55 -1.55 -4.93
CA VAL A 138 -0.15 -1.41 -3.54
C VAL A 138 1.33 -1.71 -3.41
N ARG A 139 2.05 -0.84 -2.70
CA ARG A 139 3.50 -0.95 -2.46
C ARG A 139 3.80 -0.72 -0.99
N LEU A 140 4.97 -1.19 -0.53
CA LEU A 140 5.49 -0.81 0.77
C LEU A 140 5.73 0.71 0.77
N ALA A 141 5.35 1.36 1.85
CA ALA A 141 5.66 2.76 2.05
C ALA A 141 7.17 2.98 2.13
N ASP A 142 7.64 4.11 1.64
CA ASP A 142 9.01 4.56 1.83
C ASP A 142 9.10 5.66 2.91
N GLU A 143 10.32 6.16 3.16
CA GLU A 143 10.51 7.26 4.13
C GLU A 143 9.77 8.54 3.71
N GLY A 144 9.65 8.81 2.41
CA GLY A 144 8.94 9.96 1.88
C GLY A 144 7.44 9.90 2.18
N ASP A 145 6.83 8.72 1.99
CA ASP A 145 5.44 8.46 2.33
C ASP A 145 5.15 8.70 3.82
N VAL A 146 6.05 8.27 4.71
CA VAL A 146 5.90 8.50 6.16
C VAL A 146 6.07 9.98 6.49
N ALA A 147 7.01 10.67 5.84
CA ALA A 147 7.24 12.10 6.01
C ALA A 147 6.07 12.98 5.52
N GLU A 148 5.30 12.53 4.52
CA GLU A 148 4.08 13.21 4.06
C GLU A 148 2.98 13.21 5.14
N ILE A 149 2.87 12.15 5.94
CA ILE A 149 1.88 12.04 7.02
C ILE A 149 2.35 12.71 8.31
N PHE A 150 3.62 12.52 8.64
CA PHE A 150 4.25 12.99 9.87
C PHE A 150 5.32 14.04 9.54
N PRO A 151 4.91 15.24 9.07
CA PRO A 151 5.84 16.31 8.78
C PRO A 151 6.40 16.87 10.09
N GLY A 152 7.68 17.19 10.11
CA GLY A 152 8.33 17.77 11.28
C GLY A 152 9.83 17.56 11.29
N SER A 153 10.47 18.02 12.37
CA SER A 153 11.91 17.91 12.56
C SER A 153 12.28 17.02 13.75
N PHE A 154 11.36 16.77 14.68
CA PHE A 154 11.65 16.02 15.90
C PHE A 154 11.23 14.55 15.75
N ILE A 155 12.18 13.61 15.78
CA ILE A 155 11.89 12.18 15.65
C ILE A 155 11.39 11.64 17.00
N ILE A 156 10.18 11.09 17.01
CA ILE A 156 9.60 10.43 18.19
C ILE A 156 9.79 8.92 18.20
N GLY A 157 10.13 8.33 17.05
CA GLY A 157 10.29 6.90 16.89
C GLY A 157 10.42 6.52 15.42
N HIS A 158 10.32 5.22 15.16
CA HIS A 158 10.42 4.64 13.82
C HIS A 158 9.24 3.70 13.57
N THR A 159 8.87 3.51 12.30
CA THR A 159 7.95 2.44 11.92
C THR A 159 8.59 1.09 12.26
N ILE A 160 7.78 0.15 12.72
CA ILE A 160 8.27 -1.10 13.32
C ILE A 160 9.04 -1.92 12.29
N GLU A 161 8.42 -2.21 11.14
CA GLU A 161 9.01 -3.13 10.15
C GLU A 161 9.96 -2.44 9.17
N GLN A 162 9.70 -1.18 8.80
CA GLN A 162 10.51 -0.48 7.79
C GLN A 162 11.54 0.49 8.38
N GLY A 163 11.49 0.78 9.68
CA GLY A 163 12.45 1.67 10.34
C GLY A 163 12.36 3.14 9.91
N HIS A 164 11.28 3.57 9.27
CA HIS A 164 11.13 4.94 8.78
C HIS A 164 10.86 5.92 9.94
N PRO A 165 11.56 7.06 10.01
CA PRO A 165 11.43 8.00 11.11
C PRO A 165 10.05 8.67 11.13
N VAL A 166 9.41 8.64 12.29
CA VAL A 166 8.16 9.35 12.58
C VAL A 166 8.52 10.68 13.23
N ARG A 167 8.18 11.79 12.55
CA ARG A 167 8.56 13.15 12.96
C ARG A 167 7.36 13.94 13.47
N LEU A 168 7.56 14.78 14.47
CA LEU A 168 6.59 15.76 14.94
C LEU A 168 7.09 17.17 14.67
N ASP A 169 6.15 18.02 14.27
CA ASP A 169 6.33 19.47 14.29
C ASP A 169 5.97 20.01 15.67
N LEU A 170 7.00 20.35 16.46
CA LEU A 170 6.84 20.89 17.81
C LEU A 170 6.16 22.27 17.83
N LYS A 171 6.04 22.97 16.69
CA LYS A 171 5.34 24.27 16.63
C LYS A 171 3.81 24.14 16.62
N ARG A 172 3.29 22.93 16.40
CA ARG A 172 1.86 22.63 16.38
C ARG A 172 1.30 22.21 17.75
N PHE A 173 2.14 22.16 18.77
CA PHE A 173 1.80 21.84 20.17
C PHE A 173 2.23 22.99 21.08
#